data_AF-A0AAU0L992-F1
#
_entry.id   AF-A0AAU0L992-F1
#
_cell.length_a   1.000
_cell.length_b   1.000
_cell.length_c   1.000
_cell.angle_alpha   90.00
_cell.angle_beta   90.00
_cell.angle_gamma   90.00
#
_symmetry.space_group_name_H-M   'P 1'
#
loop_
_entity.id
_entity.type
_entity.pdbx_description
1 polymer ?
#
loop_
_entity_poly.entity_id
_entity_poly.type
_entity_poly.pdbx_seq_one_letter_code
_entity_poly.pdbx_strand_id
1 'polypeptide(L)'
;MNILVPKTITPEMFMAGTTIPEVDVTVGEVAWATGVDAAVGLRRVWKGYTYECVKAVAGAPANTYEPGTPNAATFWERDEGAPTNRMAPFDKYLFTKARRATSLTYVLRPGFVNGLALYGLEADKLTITVKADGVDLMPPVNAQLWEQAFGEWEYLFGDLQRGTYFVLKDLPIHPGIEISITVARNNAGVDAAVGFISVGNWKQLLLPGRERMGGAQYGVEASTRDYSYVDDRKDGTYTEVQGRLATNINLSCVIDAVQAPAAKTLLDQILGKAVAIEVSDLPRYGHLATVGKVTGTVRSTDWTSAQVDLQIKGNV
;
A
#
# COMPACT_ATOMS: atom_id res chain seq x y z
N MET A 1 15.88 -4.28 -10.21
CA MET A 1 15.04 -3.57 -9.23
C MET A 1 13.81 -3.05 -9.95
N ASN A 2 12.65 -3.24 -9.33
CA ASN A 2 11.35 -2.81 -9.84
C ASN A 2 10.78 -1.76 -8.88
N ILE A 3 10.32 -0.64 -9.44
CA ILE A 3 9.62 0.41 -8.71
C ILE A 3 8.25 0.56 -9.35
N LEU A 4 7.19 0.37 -8.57
CA LEU A 4 5.83 0.60 -9.04
C LEU A 4 5.53 2.09 -8.95
N VAL A 5 5.32 2.73 -10.10
CA VAL A 5 4.80 4.11 -10.13
C VAL A 5 3.29 4.03 -9.92
N PRO A 6 2.77 4.45 -8.74
CA PRO A 6 1.38 4.26 -8.40
C PRO A 6 0.49 5.18 -9.23
N LYS A 7 -0.67 4.67 -9.63
CA LYS A 7 -1.78 5.47 -10.13
C LYS A 7 -2.71 5.79 -8.97
N THR A 8 -3.10 7.06 -8.84
CA THR A 8 -4.09 7.46 -7.84
C THR A 8 -5.43 6.81 -8.16
N ILE A 9 -5.97 6.07 -7.20
CA ILE A 9 -7.30 5.45 -7.31
C ILE A 9 -8.35 6.49 -6.94
N THR A 10 -9.29 6.74 -7.86
CA THR A 10 -10.44 7.63 -7.61
C THR A 10 -11.68 6.79 -7.27
N PRO A 11 -12.70 7.36 -6.60
CA PRO A 11 -13.94 6.65 -6.27
C PRO A 11 -14.63 6.01 -7.48
N GLU A 12 -14.50 6.61 -8.66
CA GLU A 12 -15.07 6.14 -9.93
C GLU A 12 -14.42 4.85 -10.45
N MET A 13 -13.23 4.51 -9.96
CA MET A 13 -12.51 3.29 -10.37
C MET A 13 -12.99 2.05 -9.62
N PHE A 14 -13.82 2.20 -8.57
CA PHE A 14 -14.40 1.05 -7.86
C PHE A 14 -15.64 0.54 -8.60
N MET A 15 -15.63 -0.73 -8.94
CA MET A 15 -16.75 -1.41 -9.59
C MET A 15 -17.66 -2.08 -8.55
N ALA A 16 -18.88 -2.41 -8.96
CA ALA A 16 -19.94 -2.97 -8.09
C ALA A 16 -19.57 -4.29 -7.37
N GLY A 17 -18.54 -5.00 -7.81
CA GLY A 17 -18.05 -6.21 -7.14
C GLY A 17 -17.19 -5.95 -5.89
N THR A 18 -16.89 -4.68 -5.57
CA THR A 18 -16.17 -4.33 -4.34
C THR A 18 -17.08 -4.55 -3.13
N THR A 19 -16.62 -5.36 -2.18
CA THR A 19 -17.47 -5.82 -1.08
C THR A 19 -17.54 -4.87 0.12
N ILE A 20 -16.55 -3.98 0.25
CA ILE A 20 -16.53 -2.96 1.31
C ILE A 20 -17.30 -1.73 0.78
N PRO A 21 -18.40 -1.32 1.42
CA PRO A 21 -19.18 -0.16 0.97
C PRO A 21 -18.39 1.14 1.13
N GLU A 22 -18.88 2.21 0.52
CA GLU A 22 -18.28 3.56 0.65
C GLU A 22 -18.21 4.04 2.09
N VAL A 23 -19.26 3.75 2.85
CA VAL A 23 -19.38 4.02 4.27
C VAL A 23 -19.73 2.70 4.92
N ASP A 24 -18.82 2.19 5.73
CA ASP A 24 -18.95 0.89 6.39
C ASP A 24 -19.46 1.04 7.83
N VAL A 25 -20.78 0.97 7.95
CA VAL A 25 -21.46 1.04 9.25
C VAL A 25 -21.06 -0.10 10.20
N THR A 26 -20.52 -1.21 9.69
CA THR A 26 -20.13 -2.36 10.53
C THR A 26 -18.87 -2.07 11.35
N VAL A 27 -18.01 -1.17 10.88
CA VAL A 27 -16.83 -0.66 11.61
C VAL A 27 -17.10 0.69 12.29
N GLY A 28 -18.37 1.13 12.33
CA GLY A 28 -18.79 2.36 13.01
C GLY A 28 -18.64 3.64 12.18
N GLU A 29 -18.47 3.55 10.86
CA GLU A 29 -18.43 4.73 10.01
C GLU A 29 -19.81 5.37 9.88
N VAL A 30 -19.85 6.70 9.97
CA VAL A 30 -21.08 7.49 9.82
C VAL A 30 -20.83 8.60 8.81
N ALA A 31 -21.58 8.59 7.71
CA ALA A 31 -21.49 9.60 6.67
C ALA A 31 -21.81 11.01 7.23
N TRP A 32 -21.10 12.02 6.74
CA TRP A 32 -21.51 13.41 6.92
C TRP A 32 -22.83 13.66 6.17
N ALA A 33 -23.72 14.46 6.76
CA ALA A 33 -24.99 14.84 6.17
C ALA A 33 -25.22 16.35 6.32
N THR A 34 -25.78 16.97 5.28
CA THR A 34 -26.10 18.40 5.28
C THR A 34 -27.29 18.71 6.20
N GLY A 35 -27.26 19.88 6.84
CA GLY A 35 -28.32 20.35 7.74
C GLY A 35 -28.30 19.72 9.13
N VAL A 36 -27.25 18.98 9.48
CA VAL A 36 -27.10 18.32 10.78
C VAL A 36 -26.12 19.10 11.65
N ASP A 37 -26.57 19.49 12.84
CA ASP A 37 -25.72 20.14 13.83
C ASP A 37 -24.72 19.14 14.42
N ALA A 38 -23.51 19.61 14.70
CA ALA A 38 -22.41 18.77 15.16
C ALA A 38 -21.76 19.36 16.42
N ALA A 39 -21.59 18.53 17.43
CA ALA A 39 -20.82 18.86 18.62
C ALA A 39 -19.31 18.69 18.36
N VAL A 40 -18.48 19.36 19.14
CA VAL A 40 -17.02 19.17 19.11
C VAL A 40 -16.67 17.71 19.42
N GLY A 41 -15.69 17.15 18.70
CA GLY A 41 -15.26 15.75 18.79
C GLY A 41 -16.10 14.77 17.97
N LEU A 42 -17.18 15.23 17.32
CA LEU A 42 -18.01 14.36 16.48
C LEU A 42 -17.24 13.95 15.22
N ARG A 43 -17.18 12.64 14.96
CA ARG A 43 -16.53 12.09 13.77
C ARG A 43 -17.53 11.76 12.66
N ARG A 44 -17.21 12.18 11.43
CA ARG A 44 -18.02 11.92 10.22
C ARG A 44 -17.13 11.59 9.04
N VAL A 45 -17.59 10.69 8.19
CA VAL A 45 -16.91 10.30 6.96
C VAL A 45 -17.34 11.19 5.80
N TRP A 46 -16.36 11.64 5.03
CA TRP A 46 -16.60 12.39 3.80
C TRP A 46 -15.48 12.11 2.78
N LYS A 47 -15.86 11.81 1.52
CA LYS A 47 -14.94 11.57 0.40
C LYS A 47 -13.76 10.65 0.75
N GLY A 48 -14.04 9.55 1.47
CA GLY A 48 -13.06 8.51 1.76
C GLY A 48 -12.19 8.74 3.00
N TYR A 49 -12.36 9.83 3.74
CA TYR A 49 -11.65 10.12 4.99
C TYR A 49 -12.60 10.45 6.15
N THR A 50 -12.13 10.23 7.37
CA THR A 50 -12.80 10.67 8.60
C THR A 50 -12.43 12.11 8.91
N TYR A 51 -13.43 12.91 9.23
CA TYR A 51 -13.31 14.28 9.71
C TYR A 51 -13.80 14.37 11.14
N GLU A 52 -13.09 15.15 11.94
CA GLU A 52 -13.45 15.46 13.32
C GLU A 52 -13.94 16.90 13.43
N CYS A 53 -15.07 17.09 14.11
CA CYS A 53 -15.63 18.41 14.35
C CYS A 53 -14.81 19.12 15.43
N VAL A 54 -13.98 20.08 15.07
CA VAL A 54 -13.12 20.84 16.02
C VAL A 54 -13.84 22.04 16.64
N LYS A 55 -14.90 22.51 15.99
CA LYS A 55 -15.73 23.62 16.46
C LYS A 55 -17.20 23.26 16.27
N ALA A 56 -18.01 23.50 17.29
CA ALA A 56 -19.44 23.19 17.25
C ALA A 56 -20.10 23.88 16.03
N VAL A 57 -20.88 23.10 15.30
CA VAL A 57 -21.66 23.53 14.15
C VAL A 57 -23.13 23.55 14.57
N ALA A 58 -23.74 24.72 14.51
CA ALA A 58 -25.15 24.89 14.86
C ALA A 58 -25.84 25.80 13.85
N GLY A 59 -26.93 25.31 13.28
CA GLY A 59 -27.79 26.06 12.36
C GLY A 59 -27.15 26.36 10.99
N ALA A 60 -28.01 26.83 10.09
CA ALA A 60 -27.59 27.29 8.78
C ALA A 60 -26.89 28.66 8.88
N PRO A 61 -25.89 28.95 8.02
CA PRO A 61 -25.40 28.09 6.93
C PRO A 61 -24.31 27.07 7.36
N ALA A 62 -23.81 27.14 8.60
CA ALA A 62 -22.65 26.35 9.02
C ALA A 62 -22.86 24.84 8.93
N ASN A 63 -24.07 24.36 9.26
CA ASN A 63 -24.44 22.94 9.16
C ASN A 63 -24.63 22.41 7.73
N THR A 64 -24.47 23.27 6.71
CA THR A 64 -24.51 22.88 5.29
C THR A 64 -23.13 22.82 4.65
N TYR A 65 -22.08 23.24 5.36
CA TYR A 65 -20.73 23.26 4.82
C TYR A 65 -20.13 21.85 4.79
N GLU A 66 -19.92 21.33 3.58
CA GLU A 66 -19.29 20.04 3.34
C GLU A 66 -17.85 20.01 3.87
N PRO A 67 -17.44 18.95 4.59
CA PRO A 67 -16.06 18.80 5.05
C PRO A 67 -15.05 18.87 3.89
N GLY A 68 -13.87 19.43 4.16
CA GLY A 68 -12.83 19.62 3.14
C GLY A 68 -13.06 20.78 2.16
N THR A 69 -14.15 21.55 2.31
CA THR A 69 -14.32 22.84 1.61
C THR A 69 -13.70 23.99 2.41
N PRO A 70 -13.31 25.12 1.77
CA PRO A 70 -12.76 26.28 2.46
C PRO A 70 -13.68 26.81 3.59
N ASN A 71 -14.99 26.74 3.39
CA ASN A 71 -15.98 27.21 4.36
C ASN A 71 -16.07 26.31 5.60
N ALA A 72 -15.79 25.01 5.44
CA ALA A 72 -15.81 24.01 6.50
C ALA A 72 -14.48 23.89 7.26
N ALA A 73 -13.39 24.50 6.77
CA ALA A 73 -12.03 24.31 7.28
C ALA A 73 -11.84 24.66 8.77
N THR A 74 -12.70 25.52 9.32
CA THR A 74 -12.66 25.90 10.76
C THR A 74 -13.53 25.01 11.65
N PHE A 75 -14.38 24.17 11.06
CA PHE A 75 -15.32 23.31 11.76
C PHE A 75 -14.91 21.85 11.70
N TRP A 76 -14.38 21.40 10.57
CA TRP A 76 -14.04 20.01 10.29
C TRP A 76 -12.55 19.88 9.98
N GLU A 77 -11.83 19.16 10.83
CA GLU A 77 -10.43 18.80 10.61
C GLU A 77 -10.35 17.39 10.02
N ARG A 78 -9.49 17.19 9.01
CA ARG A 78 -9.27 15.87 8.42
C ARG A 78 -8.32 15.07 9.29
N ASP A 79 -8.73 13.88 9.71
CA ASP A 79 -7.81 12.93 10.35
C ASP A 79 -7.03 12.18 9.25
N GLU A 80 -5.79 12.60 9.01
CA GLU A 80 -4.88 11.98 8.02
C GLU A 80 -4.59 10.50 8.29
N GLY A 81 -4.80 10.01 9.51
CA GLY A 81 -4.56 8.63 9.90
C GLY A 81 -5.81 7.74 9.87
N ALA A 82 -6.98 8.30 9.52
CA ALA A 82 -8.25 7.59 9.53
C ALA A 82 -8.99 7.66 8.17
N PRO A 83 -8.42 7.06 7.12
CA PRO A 83 -9.18 6.78 5.89
C PRO A 83 -10.35 5.83 6.20
N THR A 84 -11.39 5.87 5.37
CA THR A 84 -12.48 4.89 5.42
C THR A 84 -11.96 3.47 5.19
N ASN A 85 -12.66 2.46 5.69
CA ASN A 85 -12.33 1.05 5.53
C ASN A 85 -12.10 0.69 4.05
N ARG A 86 -12.91 1.24 3.14
CA ARG A 86 -12.75 1.04 1.69
C ARG A 86 -11.45 1.65 1.16
N MET A 87 -11.11 2.86 1.60
CA MET A 87 -9.96 3.63 1.12
C MET A 87 -8.65 3.35 1.87
N ALA A 88 -8.72 2.66 3.01
CA ALA A 88 -7.57 2.41 3.88
C ALA A 88 -6.34 1.82 3.16
N PRO A 89 -6.49 0.86 2.22
CA PRO A 89 -5.34 0.30 1.51
C PRO A 89 -4.76 1.21 0.42
N PHE A 90 -5.42 2.32 0.09
CA PHE A 90 -4.98 3.25 -0.96
C PHE A 90 -4.35 4.52 -0.38
N ASP A 91 -4.27 4.63 0.95
CA ASP A 91 -3.52 5.70 1.60
C ASP A 91 -2.01 5.40 1.56
N LYS A 92 -1.19 6.36 2.00
CA LYS A 92 0.26 6.21 2.09
C LYS A 92 0.68 5.15 3.11
N TYR A 93 -0.10 4.95 4.17
CA TYR A 93 0.25 4.15 5.34
C TYR A 93 -0.01 2.66 5.15
N LEU A 94 0.83 1.81 5.79
CA LEU A 94 0.69 0.34 5.70
C LEU A 94 -0.19 -0.23 6.84
N PHE A 95 -0.32 0.51 7.95
CA PHE A 95 -1.10 0.07 9.12
C PHE A 95 -2.59 0.36 9.00
N THR A 96 -3.01 1.29 8.13
CA THR A 96 -4.41 1.56 7.85
C THR A 96 -4.96 0.44 6.98
N LYS A 97 -5.37 -0.66 7.61
CA LYS A 97 -5.84 -1.85 6.89
C LYS A 97 -7.35 -1.79 6.65
N ALA A 98 -7.76 -2.14 5.44
CA ALA A 98 -9.15 -2.54 5.20
C ALA A 98 -9.40 -3.87 5.88
N ARG A 99 -10.50 -4.00 6.60
CA ARG A 99 -10.89 -5.23 7.33
C ARG A 99 -12.30 -5.63 6.99
N ARG A 100 -12.52 -6.94 6.83
CA ARG A 100 -13.87 -7.52 6.72
C ARG A 100 -13.87 -8.97 7.17
N ALA A 101 -14.92 -9.38 7.86
CA ALA A 101 -15.07 -10.75 8.33
C ALA A 101 -15.03 -11.75 7.16
N THR A 102 -14.24 -12.81 7.31
CA THR A 102 -14.09 -13.95 6.39
C THR A 102 -13.43 -13.62 5.04
N SER A 103 -13.92 -12.64 4.29
CA SER A 103 -13.37 -12.27 2.98
C SER A 103 -13.67 -10.83 2.59
N LEU A 104 -12.72 -10.23 1.86
CA LEU A 104 -12.87 -8.95 1.19
C LEU A 104 -12.51 -9.08 -0.29
N THR A 105 -13.26 -8.37 -1.14
CA THR A 105 -12.99 -8.26 -2.57
C THR A 105 -12.97 -6.81 -2.99
N TYR A 106 -11.94 -6.44 -3.77
CA TYR A 106 -11.85 -5.18 -4.49
C TYR A 106 -11.94 -5.45 -5.98
N VAL A 107 -12.81 -4.72 -6.69
CA VAL A 107 -12.88 -4.76 -8.15
C VAL A 107 -12.57 -3.37 -8.68
N LEU A 108 -11.43 -3.24 -9.33
CA LEU A 108 -10.86 -1.96 -9.74
C LEU A 108 -10.79 -1.86 -11.27
N ARG A 109 -11.16 -0.70 -11.81
CA ARG A 109 -10.97 -0.35 -13.23
C ARG A 109 -10.02 0.85 -13.38
N PRO A 110 -8.71 0.65 -13.21
CA PRO A 110 -7.73 1.74 -13.19
C PRO A 110 -7.35 2.26 -14.59
N GLY A 111 -7.75 1.61 -15.68
CA GLY A 111 -7.28 1.93 -17.04
C GLY A 111 -5.88 1.40 -17.31
N PHE A 112 -5.06 2.09 -18.11
CA PHE A 112 -3.73 1.60 -18.49
C PHE A 112 -2.77 1.41 -17.30
N VAL A 113 -2.54 0.16 -16.92
CA VAL A 113 -1.62 -0.28 -15.85
C VAL A 113 -0.97 -1.60 -16.28
N ASN A 114 0.24 -1.87 -15.78
CA ASN A 114 0.95 -3.14 -16.01
C ASN A 114 1.34 -3.86 -14.70
N GLY A 115 1.00 -3.29 -13.54
CA GLY A 115 1.50 -3.73 -12.25
C GLY A 115 0.49 -3.61 -11.13
N LEU A 116 0.54 -4.59 -10.22
CA LEU A 116 -0.20 -4.65 -8.98
C LEU A 116 0.74 -5.08 -7.85
N ALA A 117 0.68 -4.38 -6.71
CA ALA A 117 1.39 -4.74 -5.51
C ALA A 117 0.46 -4.67 -4.28
N LEU A 118 0.54 -5.70 -3.45
CA LEU A 118 -0.26 -5.88 -2.24
C LEU A 118 0.70 -6.05 -1.06
N TYR A 119 0.50 -5.28 0.01
CA TYR A 119 1.27 -5.42 1.26
C TYR A 119 0.36 -5.40 2.48
N GLY A 120 0.88 -5.91 3.60
CA GLY A 120 0.16 -5.99 4.86
C GLY A 120 -1.00 -6.98 4.85
N LEU A 121 -0.92 -8.00 3.99
CA LEU A 121 -1.93 -9.04 3.84
C LEU A 121 -2.08 -9.86 5.13
N GLU A 122 -3.32 -9.97 5.57
CA GLU A 122 -3.74 -10.75 6.73
C GLU A 122 -4.84 -11.71 6.26
N ALA A 123 -4.43 -12.75 5.53
CA ALA A 123 -5.35 -13.71 4.90
C ALA A 123 -4.69 -15.06 4.62
N ASP A 124 -5.48 -16.10 4.36
CA ASP A 124 -4.98 -17.45 4.06
C ASP A 124 -4.87 -17.69 2.55
N LYS A 125 -5.76 -17.06 1.78
CA LYS A 125 -5.86 -17.22 0.32
C LYS A 125 -5.98 -15.86 -0.35
N LEU A 126 -5.30 -15.72 -1.48
CA LEU A 126 -5.37 -14.59 -2.38
C LEU A 126 -5.75 -15.09 -3.77
N THR A 127 -6.83 -14.55 -4.33
CA THR A 127 -7.25 -14.80 -5.72
C THR A 127 -7.27 -13.48 -6.47
N ILE A 128 -6.58 -13.42 -7.60
CA ILE A 128 -6.56 -12.25 -8.49
C ILE A 128 -7.04 -12.70 -9.87
N THR A 129 -8.06 -12.02 -10.38
CA THR A 129 -8.54 -12.20 -11.76
C THR A 129 -8.47 -10.88 -12.50
N VAL A 130 -7.96 -10.92 -13.73
CA VAL A 130 -7.80 -9.74 -14.59
C VAL A 130 -8.60 -9.97 -15.86
N LYS A 131 -9.60 -9.12 -16.06
CA LYS A 131 -10.56 -9.20 -17.16
C LYS A 131 -10.56 -7.92 -17.98
N ALA A 132 -11.01 -8.03 -19.22
CA ALA A 132 -11.47 -6.90 -20.01
C ALA A 132 -12.68 -7.34 -20.83
N ASP A 133 -13.73 -6.52 -20.83
CA ASP A 133 -14.95 -6.75 -21.61
C ASP A 133 -15.54 -8.17 -21.39
N GLY A 134 -15.43 -8.68 -20.17
CA GLY A 134 -15.92 -10.00 -19.75
C GLY A 134 -14.99 -11.19 -20.04
N VAL A 135 -13.85 -10.96 -20.71
CA VAL A 135 -12.87 -12.00 -21.05
C VAL A 135 -11.67 -11.94 -20.10
N ASP A 136 -11.19 -13.09 -19.65
CA ASP A 136 -9.96 -13.19 -18.86
C ASP A 136 -8.74 -12.84 -19.73
N LEU A 137 -7.98 -11.81 -19.34
CA LEU A 137 -6.76 -11.40 -20.03
C LEU A 137 -5.56 -12.28 -19.67
N MET A 138 -5.62 -12.96 -18.53
CA MET A 138 -4.61 -13.89 -18.05
C MET A 138 -5.26 -14.98 -17.19
N PRO A 139 -4.61 -16.13 -17.01
CA PRO A 139 -5.09 -17.14 -16.07
C PRO A 139 -5.27 -16.57 -14.65
N PRO A 140 -6.36 -16.91 -13.94
CA PRO A 140 -6.55 -16.53 -12.54
C PRO A 140 -5.35 -16.91 -11.68
N VAL A 141 -4.85 -15.96 -10.92
CA VAL A 141 -3.77 -16.18 -9.96
C VAL A 141 -4.39 -16.61 -8.64
N ASN A 142 -4.01 -17.79 -8.16
CA ASN A 142 -4.42 -18.30 -6.86
C ASN A 142 -3.17 -18.55 -6.02
N ALA A 143 -2.97 -17.73 -4.99
CA ALA A 143 -1.85 -17.84 -4.08
C ALA A 143 -2.34 -18.28 -2.69
N GLN A 144 -1.69 -19.32 -2.15
CA GLN A 144 -1.76 -19.62 -0.73
C GLN A 144 -0.74 -18.73 -0.02
N LEU A 145 -1.18 -18.02 1.01
CA LEU A 145 -0.32 -17.10 1.75
C LEU A 145 0.44 -17.79 2.88
N TRP A 146 0.24 -19.07 3.13
CA TRP A 146 1.04 -19.80 4.11
C TRP A 146 2.39 -20.18 3.49
N GLU A 147 3.47 -19.76 4.14
CA GLU A 147 4.83 -20.10 3.74
C GLU A 147 5.15 -21.53 4.15
N GLN A 148 5.91 -22.22 3.31
CA GLN A 148 6.39 -23.56 3.67
C GLN A 148 7.45 -23.44 4.76
N ALA A 149 7.38 -24.35 5.74
CA ALA A 149 8.44 -24.48 6.73
C ALA A 149 9.77 -24.87 6.06
N PHE A 150 10.87 -24.27 6.50
CA PHE A 150 12.20 -24.49 5.91
C PHE A 150 12.80 -25.87 6.26
N GLY A 151 12.41 -26.45 7.40
CA GLY A 151 12.94 -27.69 7.93
C GLY A 151 11.85 -28.66 8.40
N GLU A 152 12.21 -29.93 8.53
CA GLU A 152 11.29 -30.98 8.99
C GLU A 152 10.80 -30.72 10.42
N TRP A 153 11.66 -30.21 11.30
CA TRP A 153 11.27 -29.89 12.67
C TRP A 153 10.26 -28.74 12.72
N GLU A 154 10.52 -27.64 12.01
CA GLU A 154 9.58 -26.52 11.90
C GLU A 154 8.28 -26.92 11.19
N TYR A 155 8.35 -27.85 10.24
CA TYR A 155 7.17 -28.39 9.58
C TYR A 155 6.29 -29.21 10.53
N LEU A 156 6.90 -30.01 11.41
CA LEU A 156 6.19 -30.90 12.33
C LEU A 156 5.72 -30.19 13.62
N PHE A 157 6.47 -29.19 14.09
CA PHE A 157 6.28 -28.61 15.43
C PHE A 157 6.27 -27.08 15.47
N GLY A 158 6.59 -26.40 14.37
CA GLY A 158 6.61 -24.95 14.29
C GLY A 158 5.29 -24.35 13.81
N ASP A 159 5.07 -23.08 14.14
CA ASP A 159 3.98 -22.31 13.56
C ASP A 159 4.35 -21.86 12.14
N LEU A 160 3.52 -22.23 11.17
CA LEU A 160 3.66 -21.78 9.79
C LEU A 160 3.60 -20.25 9.75
N GLN A 161 4.54 -19.65 9.02
CA GLN A 161 4.54 -18.21 8.79
C GLN A 161 3.59 -17.86 7.64
N ARG A 162 3.08 -16.63 7.67
CA ARG A 162 2.15 -16.14 6.66
C ARG A 162 2.84 -15.06 5.84
N GLY A 163 2.84 -15.24 4.54
CA GLY A 163 3.21 -14.24 3.55
C GLY A 163 2.33 -13.00 3.69
N THR A 164 2.99 -11.85 3.81
CA THR A 164 2.36 -10.56 4.08
C THR A 164 2.28 -9.66 2.86
N TYR A 165 2.85 -10.07 1.73
CA TYR A 165 2.85 -9.29 0.49
C TYR A 165 2.71 -10.20 -0.73
N PHE A 166 2.23 -9.61 -1.83
CA PHE A 166 2.15 -10.26 -3.13
C PHE A 166 2.30 -9.21 -4.23
N VAL A 167 3.08 -9.53 -5.25
CA VAL A 167 3.35 -8.65 -6.38
C VAL A 167 3.00 -9.36 -7.68
N LEU A 168 2.39 -8.62 -8.58
CA LEU A 168 2.04 -9.10 -9.90
C LEU A 168 2.55 -8.11 -10.94
N LYS A 169 3.27 -8.64 -11.92
CA LYS A 169 3.93 -7.90 -13.00
C LYS A 169 3.38 -8.33 -14.33
N ASP A 170 3.74 -7.57 -15.37
CA ASP A 170 3.43 -7.86 -16.76
C ASP A 170 1.93 -8.07 -17.01
N LEU A 171 1.09 -7.28 -16.33
CA LEU A 171 -0.34 -7.28 -16.61
C LEU A 171 -0.58 -6.84 -18.06
N PRO A 172 -1.42 -7.57 -18.81
CA PRO A 172 -1.78 -7.16 -20.17
C PRO A 172 -2.42 -5.78 -20.17
N ILE A 173 -1.86 -4.87 -20.96
CA ILE A 173 -2.28 -3.47 -20.98
C ILE A 173 -3.60 -3.36 -21.76
N HIS A 174 -4.67 -2.95 -21.09
CA HIS A 174 -5.98 -2.72 -21.71
C HIS A 174 -6.70 -1.50 -21.09
N PRO A 175 -7.37 -0.63 -21.87
CA PRO A 175 -8.08 0.53 -21.32
C PRO A 175 -9.27 0.15 -20.43
N GLY A 176 -9.92 -0.97 -20.74
CA GLY A 176 -11.03 -1.55 -19.97
C GLY A 176 -10.62 -2.60 -18.95
N ILE A 177 -9.36 -2.63 -18.51
CA ILE A 177 -8.88 -3.64 -17.55
C ILE A 177 -9.64 -3.54 -16.23
N GLU A 178 -10.18 -4.68 -15.79
CA GLU A 178 -10.84 -4.89 -14.51
C GLU A 178 -9.99 -5.88 -13.70
N ILE A 179 -9.51 -5.43 -12.55
CA ILE A 179 -8.69 -6.22 -11.64
C ILE A 179 -9.54 -6.54 -10.42
N SER A 180 -9.90 -7.82 -10.26
CA SER A 180 -10.57 -8.30 -9.05
C SER A 180 -9.55 -8.94 -8.12
N ILE A 181 -9.46 -8.44 -6.89
CA ILE A 181 -8.56 -8.89 -5.84
C ILE A 181 -9.43 -9.42 -4.71
N THR A 182 -9.37 -10.72 -4.45
CA THR A 182 -10.12 -11.37 -3.38
C THR A 182 -9.15 -11.93 -2.35
N VAL A 183 -9.36 -11.55 -1.10
CA VAL A 183 -8.52 -11.91 0.04
C VAL A 183 -9.43 -12.58 1.07
N ALA A 184 -9.10 -13.82 1.44
CA ALA A 184 -9.98 -14.67 2.24
C ALA A 184 -9.25 -15.40 3.37
N ARG A 185 -9.97 -15.60 4.47
CA ARG A 185 -9.62 -16.46 5.61
C ARG A 185 -10.37 -17.80 5.49
N ASN A 186 -9.75 -18.88 5.94
CA ASN A 186 -10.39 -20.19 6.03
C ASN A 186 -11.38 -20.26 7.20
N ASN A 187 -11.12 -19.49 8.27
CA ASN A 187 -11.95 -19.48 9.47
C ASN A 187 -13.02 -18.39 9.35
N ALA A 188 -14.29 -18.79 9.44
CA ALA A 188 -15.41 -17.85 9.44
C ALA A 188 -15.33 -16.93 10.67
N GLY A 189 -15.65 -15.65 10.48
CA GLY A 189 -15.67 -14.64 11.54
C GLY A 189 -14.30 -14.06 11.91
N VAL A 190 -13.20 -14.58 11.36
CA VAL A 190 -11.88 -13.94 11.45
C VAL A 190 -11.76 -12.91 10.32
N ASP A 191 -11.30 -11.71 10.65
CA ASP A 191 -11.14 -10.65 9.67
C ASP A 191 -10.02 -10.97 8.67
N ALA A 192 -10.36 -10.90 7.38
CA ALA A 192 -9.40 -10.70 6.32
C ALA A 192 -8.99 -9.23 6.31
N ALA A 193 -7.70 -8.94 6.09
CA ALA A 193 -7.26 -7.55 5.97
C ALA A 193 -6.17 -7.33 4.91
N VAL A 194 -6.13 -6.11 4.37
CA VAL A 194 -5.12 -5.66 3.41
C VAL A 194 -4.66 -4.26 3.81
N GLY A 195 -3.35 -4.06 3.93
CA GLY A 195 -2.78 -2.79 4.38
C GLY A 195 -2.45 -1.82 3.26
N PHE A 196 -2.05 -2.30 2.09
CA PHE A 196 -1.68 -1.44 0.97
C PHE A 196 -1.95 -2.13 -0.37
N ILE A 197 -2.66 -1.45 -1.26
CA ILE A 197 -2.93 -1.87 -2.63
C ILE A 197 -2.43 -0.76 -3.54
N SER A 198 -1.44 -1.08 -4.36
CA SER A 198 -0.91 -0.17 -5.35
C SER A 198 -1.08 -0.77 -6.74
N VAL A 199 -1.72 -0.01 -7.63
CA VAL A 199 -1.87 -0.36 -9.03
C VAL A 199 -1.22 0.74 -9.87
N GLY A 200 -0.47 0.35 -10.89
CA GLY A 200 0.25 1.32 -11.68
C GLY A 200 1.18 0.70 -12.70
N ASN A 201 2.30 1.39 -12.94
CA ASN A 201 3.28 0.96 -13.92
C ASN A 201 4.61 0.60 -13.27
N TRP A 202 5.02 -0.66 -13.37
CA TRP A 202 6.36 -1.11 -13.00
C TRP A 202 7.39 -0.46 -13.90
N LYS A 203 8.38 0.17 -13.27
CA LYS A 203 9.59 0.70 -13.90
C LYS A 203 10.77 -0.11 -13.40
N GLN A 204 11.51 -0.70 -14.33
CA GLN A 204 12.64 -1.55 -14.02
C GLN A 204 13.94 -0.79 -14.26
N LEU A 205 14.86 -0.88 -13.29
CA LEU A 205 16.26 -0.52 -13.46
C LEU A 205 17.01 -1.79 -13.87
N LEU A 206 17.47 -1.81 -15.13
CA LEU A 206 18.05 -2.98 -15.78
C LEU A 206 19.57 -2.92 -15.77
N LEU A 207 20.20 -4.08 -15.64
CA LEU A 207 21.64 -4.22 -15.74
C LEU A 207 22.10 -3.97 -17.19
N PRO A 208 23.24 -3.29 -17.44
CA PRO A 208 23.78 -3.11 -18.79
C PRO A 208 23.88 -4.43 -19.56
N GLY A 209 23.40 -4.42 -20.81
CA GLY A 209 23.45 -5.59 -21.70
C GLY A 209 22.52 -6.77 -21.33
N ARG A 210 21.60 -6.60 -20.36
CA ARG A 210 20.62 -7.64 -19.97
C ARG A 210 19.21 -7.07 -19.91
N GLU A 211 18.32 -7.58 -20.75
CA GLU A 211 16.95 -7.05 -20.88
C GLU A 211 15.99 -7.50 -19.76
N ARG A 212 16.32 -8.57 -19.02
CA ARG A 212 15.44 -9.17 -18.00
C ARG A 212 16.07 -9.28 -16.62
N MET A 213 17.25 -8.71 -16.42
CA MET A 213 17.95 -8.75 -15.14
C MET A 213 17.97 -7.37 -14.49
N GLY A 214 17.53 -7.30 -13.24
CA GLY A 214 17.62 -6.09 -12.45
C GLY A 214 19.07 -5.67 -12.20
N GLY A 215 19.33 -4.37 -12.19
CA GLY A 215 20.66 -3.81 -11.94
C GLY A 215 21.16 -3.87 -10.50
N ALA A 216 20.39 -4.43 -9.55
CA ALA A 216 20.73 -4.42 -8.13
C ALA A 216 22.02 -5.22 -7.86
N GLN A 217 22.98 -4.59 -7.19
CA GLN A 217 24.23 -5.22 -6.78
C GLN A 217 24.03 -6.13 -5.57
N TYR A 218 24.98 -7.03 -5.33
CA TYR A 218 25.00 -7.84 -4.10
C TYR A 218 25.26 -6.98 -2.86
N GLY A 219 24.85 -7.47 -1.69
CA GLY A 219 25.03 -6.75 -0.42
C GLY A 219 23.90 -5.77 -0.09
N VAL A 220 22.73 -5.91 -0.72
CA VAL A 220 21.53 -5.15 -0.33
C VAL A 220 21.13 -5.54 1.09
N GLU A 221 20.87 -4.53 1.91
CA GLU A 221 20.45 -4.70 3.30
C GLU A 221 19.00 -4.25 3.49
N ALA A 222 18.26 -5.02 4.29
CA ALA A 222 16.97 -4.63 4.84
C ALA A 222 17.12 -4.51 6.35
N SER A 223 16.72 -3.36 6.91
CA SER A 223 16.75 -3.10 8.35
C SER A 223 15.37 -2.69 8.86
N THR A 224 14.95 -3.28 9.97
CA THR A 224 13.71 -2.89 10.64
C THR A 224 14.00 -1.71 11.56
N ARG A 225 13.23 -0.64 11.38
CA ARG A 225 13.17 0.50 12.27
C ARG A 225 11.97 0.35 13.20
N ASP A 226 12.26 0.33 14.49
CA ASP A 226 11.25 0.37 15.55
C ASP A 226 10.99 1.82 15.99
N TYR A 227 9.73 2.15 16.19
CA TYR A 227 9.27 3.44 16.71
C TYR A 227 8.79 3.34 18.17
N SER A 228 9.09 2.24 18.86
CA SER A 228 8.81 2.06 20.28
C SER A 228 9.57 3.09 21.13
N TYR A 229 8.95 3.46 22.25
CA TYR A 229 9.58 4.34 23.23
C TYR A 229 9.17 3.94 24.63
N VAL A 230 10.02 4.29 25.58
CA VAL A 230 9.77 4.08 27.00
C VAL A 230 9.27 5.39 27.59
N ASP A 231 8.13 5.34 28.28
CA ASP A 231 7.58 6.45 29.05
C ASP A 231 7.89 6.24 30.54
N ASP A 232 8.86 7.00 31.04
CA ASP A 232 9.29 6.96 32.44
C ASP A 232 8.37 7.82 33.32
N ARG A 233 7.77 7.19 34.33
CA ARG A 233 6.90 7.87 35.28
C ARG A 233 7.71 8.51 36.41
N LYS A 234 7.09 9.51 37.05
CA LYS A 234 7.70 10.25 38.17
C LYS A 234 7.97 9.40 39.43
N ASP A 235 7.38 8.21 39.50
CA ASP A 235 7.56 7.24 40.59
C ASP A 235 8.72 6.26 40.35
N GLY A 236 9.43 6.40 39.23
CA GLY A 236 10.55 5.52 38.85
C GLY A 236 10.12 4.22 38.17
N THR A 237 8.83 4.05 37.87
CA THR A 237 8.35 2.97 36.98
C THR A 237 8.37 3.42 35.53
N TYR A 238 8.37 2.46 34.59
CA TYR A 238 8.32 2.75 33.16
C TYR A 238 7.20 1.99 32.46
N THR A 239 6.66 2.58 31.40
CA THR A 239 5.77 1.89 30.45
C THR A 239 6.41 1.85 29.08
N GLU A 240 6.57 0.65 28.55
CA GLU A 240 7.02 0.46 27.18
C GLU A 240 5.83 0.59 26.23
N VAL A 241 5.86 1.63 25.41
CA VAL A 241 4.84 1.87 24.39
C VAL A 241 5.36 1.25 23.10
N GLN A 242 4.72 0.16 22.68
CA GLN A 242 5.04 -0.49 21.42
C GLN A 242 4.78 0.47 20.26
N GLY A 243 5.83 0.75 19.48
CA GLY A 243 5.74 1.56 18.28
C GLY A 243 5.39 0.72 17.06
N ARG A 244 5.24 1.43 15.94
CA ARG A 244 5.09 0.78 14.64
C ARG A 244 6.46 0.37 14.11
N LEU A 245 6.48 -0.61 13.21
CA LEU A 245 7.71 -1.11 12.58
C LEU A 245 7.73 -0.72 11.10
N ALA A 246 8.86 -0.21 10.63
CA ALA A 246 9.09 0.11 9.22
C ALA A 246 10.33 -0.64 8.70
N THR A 247 10.29 -1.12 7.45
CA THR A 247 11.47 -1.75 6.83
C THR A 247 12.17 -0.77 5.91
N ASN A 248 13.40 -0.39 6.25
CA ASN A 248 14.28 0.39 5.40
C ASN A 248 15.13 -0.54 4.53
N ILE A 249 15.40 -0.13 3.30
CA ILE A 249 16.27 -0.87 2.39
C ILE A 249 17.29 0.09 1.80
N ASN A 250 18.56 -0.28 1.88
CA ASN A 250 19.65 0.44 1.22
C ASN A 250 20.25 -0.46 0.13
N LEU A 251 20.35 0.07 -1.08
CA LEU A 251 20.82 -0.70 -2.23
C LEU A 251 21.52 0.18 -3.25
N SER A 252 22.38 -0.45 -4.05
CA SER A 252 22.97 0.15 -5.23
C SER A 252 22.58 -0.64 -6.47
N CYS A 253 22.28 0.06 -7.57
CA CYS A 253 22.00 -0.53 -8.87
C CYS A 253 22.99 -0.03 -9.91
N VAL A 254 23.50 -0.91 -10.75
CA VAL A 254 24.22 -0.55 -11.98
C VAL A 254 23.25 -0.61 -13.15
N ILE A 255 23.19 0.47 -13.91
CA ILE A 255 22.34 0.62 -15.10
C ILE A 255 23.18 1.07 -16.30
N ASP A 256 22.61 0.91 -17.49
CA ASP A 256 23.22 1.44 -18.70
C ASP A 256 23.22 2.98 -18.66
N ALA A 257 24.30 3.62 -19.14
CA ALA A 257 24.40 5.08 -19.17
C ALA A 257 23.25 5.73 -19.96
N VAL A 258 22.69 5.04 -20.97
CA VAL A 258 21.52 5.52 -21.74
C VAL A 258 20.27 5.61 -20.86
N GLN A 259 20.16 4.77 -19.82
CA GLN A 259 19.02 4.76 -18.89
C GLN A 259 19.15 5.83 -17.80
N ALA A 260 20.34 6.40 -17.58
CA ALA A 260 20.59 7.33 -16.47
C ALA A 260 19.66 8.56 -16.44
N PRO A 261 19.36 9.24 -17.57
CA PRO A 261 18.41 10.35 -17.58
C PRO A 261 16.99 9.92 -17.19
N ALA A 262 16.54 8.78 -17.74
CA ALA A 262 15.22 8.23 -17.45
C ALA A 262 15.10 7.79 -15.97
N ALA A 263 16.15 7.20 -15.41
CA ALA A 263 16.23 6.85 -14.01
C ALA A 263 16.15 8.10 -13.11
N LYS A 264 16.83 9.19 -13.48
CA LYS A 264 16.75 10.46 -12.73
C LYS A 264 15.33 11.03 -12.76
N THR A 265 14.69 11.10 -13.93
CA THR A 265 13.31 11.57 -14.06
C THR A 265 12.33 10.70 -13.26
N LEU A 266 12.54 9.38 -13.24
CA LEU A 266 11.75 8.47 -12.42
C LEU A 266 11.88 8.79 -10.93
N LEU A 267 13.10 9.00 -10.43
CA LEU A 267 13.34 9.36 -9.03
C LEU A 267 12.68 10.70 -8.66
N ASP A 268 12.70 11.67 -9.56
CA ASP A 268 12.02 12.96 -9.35
C ASP A 268 10.49 12.81 -9.35
N GLN A 269 9.95 11.93 -10.20
CA GLN A 269 8.51 11.67 -10.29
C GLN A 269 7.93 11.02 -9.02
N ILE A 270 8.71 10.14 -8.38
CA ILE A 270 8.30 9.38 -7.18
C ILE A 270 8.69 10.10 -5.88
N LEU A 271 9.45 11.19 -5.94
CA LEU A 271 9.93 11.90 -4.77
C LEU A 271 8.76 12.33 -3.88
N GLY A 272 8.85 12.01 -2.59
CA GLY A 272 7.83 12.33 -1.59
C GLY A 272 6.59 11.42 -1.58
N LYS A 273 6.44 10.52 -2.56
CA LYS A 273 5.34 9.55 -2.64
C LYS A 273 5.75 8.20 -2.05
N ALA A 274 4.81 7.51 -1.42
CA ALA A 274 5.00 6.11 -1.03
C ALA A 274 4.85 5.22 -2.26
N VAL A 275 5.86 4.41 -2.55
CA VAL A 275 5.87 3.51 -3.71
C VAL A 275 6.21 2.09 -3.28
N ALA A 276 5.62 1.11 -3.97
CA ALA A 276 5.95 -0.29 -3.79
C ALA A 276 7.25 -0.61 -4.54
N ILE A 277 8.14 -1.35 -3.86
CA ILE A 277 9.48 -1.64 -4.37
C ILE A 277 9.76 -3.11 -4.18
N GLU A 278 10.37 -3.70 -5.21
CA GLU A 278 10.88 -5.05 -5.17
C GLU A 278 12.26 -5.07 -5.80
N VAL A 279 13.26 -5.46 -5.02
CA VAL A 279 14.66 -5.39 -5.46
C VAL A 279 14.96 -6.46 -6.51
N SER A 280 14.44 -7.67 -6.32
CA SER A 280 14.66 -8.81 -7.19
C SER A 280 13.48 -9.78 -7.18
N ASP A 281 13.21 -10.37 -8.35
CA ASP A 281 12.17 -11.36 -8.60
C ASP A 281 12.59 -12.78 -8.17
N LEU A 282 13.82 -12.91 -7.67
CA LEU A 282 14.36 -14.19 -7.27
C LEU A 282 13.67 -14.69 -5.99
N PRO A 283 13.23 -15.96 -5.92
CA PRO A 283 12.46 -16.49 -4.78
C PRO A 283 13.08 -16.30 -3.38
N ARG A 284 14.42 -16.13 -3.31
CA ARG A 284 15.16 -15.98 -2.04
C ARG A 284 15.30 -14.51 -1.58
N TYR A 285 14.90 -13.55 -2.40
CA TYR A 285 15.06 -12.12 -2.15
C TYR A 285 13.77 -11.43 -1.74
N GLY A 286 12.74 -12.19 -1.35
CA GLY A 286 11.45 -11.65 -0.93
C GLY A 286 11.50 -10.71 0.29
N HIS A 287 12.52 -10.84 1.13
CA HIS A 287 12.78 -9.93 2.24
C HIS A 287 13.22 -8.52 1.78
N LEU A 288 13.55 -8.35 0.48
CA LEU A 288 13.91 -7.08 -0.15
C LEU A 288 12.72 -6.50 -0.94
N ALA A 289 11.54 -6.51 -0.33
CA ALA A 289 10.35 -5.85 -0.83
C ALA A 289 9.75 -4.99 0.29
N THR A 290 9.41 -3.74 -0.02
CA THR A 290 8.83 -2.81 0.96
C THR A 290 8.00 -1.72 0.27
N VAL A 291 7.19 -1.03 1.07
CA VAL A 291 6.51 0.20 0.68
C VAL A 291 7.18 1.36 1.41
N GLY A 292 7.64 2.34 0.66
CA GLY A 292 8.40 3.42 1.27
C GLY A 292 8.59 4.64 0.39
N LYS A 293 9.18 5.68 0.98
CA LYS A 293 9.66 6.85 0.23
C LYS A 293 11.07 6.56 -0.26
N VAL A 294 11.28 6.80 -1.55
CA VAL A 294 12.56 6.58 -2.21
C VAL A 294 13.31 7.89 -2.31
N THR A 295 14.57 7.86 -1.90
CA THR A 295 15.56 8.91 -2.17
C THR A 295 16.80 8.27 -2.76
N GLY A 296 17.50 8.97 -3.63
CA GLY A 296 18.71 8.42 -4.22
C GLY A 296 19.44 9.38 -5.13
N THR A 297 20.59 8.91 -5.59
CA THR A 297 21.49 9.65 -6.48
C THR A 297 21.82 8.80 -7.69
N VAL A 298 21.86 9.44 -8.86
CA VAL A 298 22.35 8.84 -10.10
C VAL A 298 23.73 9.41 -10.38
N ARG A 299 24.73 8.54 -10.56
CA ARG A 299 26.12 8.89 -10.85
C ARG A 299 26.55 8.15 -12.10
N SER A 300 27.03 8.87 -13.11
CA SER A 300 27.71 8.24 -14.24
C SER A 300 29.08 7.74 -13.78
N THR A 301 29.30 6.42 -13.86
CA THR A 301 30.55 5.78 -13.42
C THR A 301 31.56 5.73 -14.56
N ASP A 302 31.11 5.43 -15.77
CA ASP A 302 31.89 5.51 -17.00
C ASP A 302 30.97 5.92 -18.18
N TRP A 303 31.46 5.83 -19.41
CA TRP A 303 30.69 6.20 -20.61
C TRP A 303 29.51 5.25 -20.89
N THR A 304 29.59 4.01 -20.42
CA THR A 304 28.65 2.92 -20.77
C THR A 304 27.72 2.52 -19.61
N SER A 305 28.03 2.92 -18.39
CA SER A 305 27.35 2.55 -17.17
C SER A 305 27.16 3.74 -16.24
N ALA A 306 26.08 3.67 -15.47
CA ALA A 306 25.81 4.55 -14.36
C ALA A 306 25.40 3.74 -13.14
N GLN A 307 25.66 4.31 -11.97
CA GLN A 307 25.27 3.77 -10.68
C GLN A 307 24.12 4.59 -10.09
N VAL A 308 23.13 3.90 -9.55
CA VAL A 308 21.98 4.48 -8.86
C VAL A 308 21.97 3.96 -7.43
N ASP A 309 22.29 4.84 -6.49
CA ASP A 309 22.28 4.51 -5.06
C ASP A 309 20.94 4.96 -4.48
N LEU A 310 20.24 4.04 -3.82
CA LEU A 310 18.88 4.23 -3.33
C LEU A 310 18.79 3.91 -1.84
N GLN A 311 18.13 4.83 -1.15
CA GLN A 311 17.71 4.68 0.24
C GLN A 311 16.19 4.69 0.26
N ILE A 312 15.63 3.61 0.77
CA ILE A 312 14.20 3.41 0.89
C ILE A 312 13.89 3.50 2.37
N LYS A 313 13.13 4.54 2.73
CA LYS A 313 12.59 4.66 4.08
C LYS A 313 11.21 4.00 4.10
N GLY A 314 11.11 2.89 4.83
CA GLY A 314 9.85 2.17 5.00
C GLY A 314 8.79 3.11 5.58
N ASN A 315 7.56 2.98 5.10
CA ASN A 315 6.46 3.74 5.66
C ASN A 315 5.82 2.97 6.82
N VAL A 316 5.44 3.72 7.85
CA VAL A 316 4.55 3.28 8.92
C VAL A 316 3.26 4.03 8.74
#